data_AF-A0A9D9EBB9-F1
#
_entry.id   AF-A0A9D9EBB9-F1
#
_cell.length_a   1.000
_cell.length_b   1.000
_cell.length_c   1.000
_cell.angle_alpha   90.00
_cell.angle_beta   90.00
_cell.angle_gamma   90.00
#
_symmetry.space_group_name_H-M   'P 1'
#
loop_
_entity.id
_entity.type
_entity.pdbx_description
1 polymer ?
#
loop_
_entity_poly.entity_id
_entity_poly.type
_entity_poly.pdbx_seq_one_letter_code
_entity_poly.pdbx_strand_id
1 'polypeptide(L)'
;MAVIVHSHSFDFLSSWDGYSWIKRHILNLKWRRMIRRADHFIVFDRFTAEDLMKYYYIPKSRIVTLRDAAALDAVLQELSAGMQMDKVC
;
A
#
# COMPACT_ATOMS: atom_id res chain seq x y z
N MET A 1 -13.99 -6.96 7.62
CA MET A 1 -14.03 -5.86 6.63
C MET A 1 -12.61 -5.74 6.09
N ALA A 2 -12.34 -6.11 4.83
CA ALA A 2 -11.01 -6.02 4.27
C ALA A 2 -10.85 -4.67 3.62
N VAL A 3 -9.97 -3.89 4.24
CA VAL A 3 -9.51 -2.65 3.64
C VAL A 3 -8.35 -3.02 2.72
N ILE A 4 -8.48 -2.66 1.46
CA ILE A 4 -7.44 -2.84 0.45
C ILE A 4 -6.83 -1.47 0.20
N VAL A 5 -5.53 -1.35 0.45
CA VAL A 5 -4.83 -0.09 0.25
C VAL A 5 -4.02 -0.16 -1.04
N HIS A 6 -4.28 0.82 -1.90
CA HIS A 6 -3.56 1.04 -3.15
C HIS A 6 -2.46 2.06 -2.88
N SER A 7 -1.21 1.73 -3.21
CA SER A 7 -0.08 2.66 -3.04
C SER A 7 0.75 2.72 -4.32
N HIS A 8 1.02 3.94 -4.79
CA HIS A 8 1.86 4.18 -5.96
C HIS A 8 3.36 4.26 -5.63
N SER A 9 3.76 4.88 -4.51
CA SER A 9 5.16 4.87 -4.06
C SER A 9 5.32 5.19 -2.56
N PHE A 10 6.40 4.67 -1.94
CA PHE A 10 6.80 4.94 -0.56
C PHE A 10 8.06 5.83 -0.47
N ASP A 11 8.22 6.78 -1.40
CA ASP A 11 9.45 7.58 -1.53
C ASP A 11 9.78 8.37 -0.25
N PHE A 12 8.80 8.67 0.61
CA PHE A 12 9.05 9.34 1.90
C PHE A 12 9.88 8.49 2.88
N LEU A 13 9.97 7.17 2.68
CA LEU A 13 10.78 6.25 3.49
C LEU A 13 12.25 6.24 3.04
N SER A 14 12.49 6.35 1.73
CA SER A 14 13.80 6.12 1.10
C SER A 14 14.47 7.39 0.58
N SER A 15 13.71 8.32 0.00
CA SER A 15 14.23 9.60 -0.50
C SER A 15 14.59 10.51 0.66
N TRP A 16 15.81 11.04 0.71
CA TRP A 16 16.21 12.08 1.67
C TRP A 16 15.77 13.49 1.22
N ASP A 17 15.57 13.67 -0.09
CA ASP A 17 15.12 14.91 -0.69
C ASP A 17 13.59 14.95 -0.84
N GLY A 18 13.00 16.12 -0.63
CA GLY A 18 11.56 16.37 -0.81
C GLY A 18 10.67 16.19 0.43
N TYR A 19 11.15 15.53 1.49
CA TYR A 19 10.38 15.34 2.72
C TYR A 19 11.13 15.80 3.97
N SER A 20 10.62 16.85 4.63
CA SER A 20 11.08 17.23 5.97
C SER A 20 10.79 16.12 6.98
N TRP A 21 11.57 16.06 8.06
CA TRP A 21 11.40 15.06 9.13
C TRP A 21 9.96 15.01 9.67
N ILE A 22 9.33 16.18 9.86
CA ILE A 22 7.94 16.29 10.33
C ILE A 22 6.98 15.65 9.32
N LYS A 23 7.13 15.94 8.02
CA LYS A 23 6.27 15.35 6.97
C LYS A 23 6.41 13.83 6.95
N ARG A 24 7.63 13.29 7.03
CA ARG A 24 7.86 11.83 7.11
C ARG A 24 7.19 11.23 8.32
N HIS A 25 7.32 11.87 9.49
CA HIS A 25 6.73 11.37 10.72
C HIS A 25 5.20 11.29 10.63
N ILE A 26 4.56 12.34 10.10
CA ILE A 26 3.10 12.37 9.90
C ILE A 26 2.66 11.29 8.89
N LEU A 27 3.35 11.17 7.76
CA LEU A 27 3.04 10.16 6.75
C LEU A 27 3.19 8.75 7.31
N ASN A 28 4.30 8.46 7.99
CA ASN A 28 4.53 7.16 8.63
C ASN A 28 3.44 6.83 9.66
N LEU A 29 3.01 7.79 10.48
CA LEU A 29 1.91 7.58 11.42
C LEU A 29 0.58 7.25 10.73
N LYS A 30 0.24 7.98 9.65
CA LYS A 30 -0.97 7.69 8.85
C LYS A 30 -0.90 6.30 8.23
N TRP A 31 0.23 5.98 7.61
CA TRP A 31 0.47 4.68 6.98
C TRP A 31 0.42 3.53 7.98
N ARG A 32 1.04 3.66 9.17
CA ARG A 32 0.93 2.65 10.24
C ARG A 32 -0.50 2.41 10.73
N ARG A 33 -1.37 3.41 10.66
CA ARG A 33 -2.79 3.24 11.01
C ARG A 33 -3.53 2.51 9.90
N MET A 34 -3.29 2.86 8.64
CA MET A 34 -3.90 2.17 7.50
C MET A 34 -3.45 0.72 7.40
N ILE A 35 -2.15 0.46 7.56
CA ILE A 35 -1.59 -0.91 7.48
C ILE A 35 -2.19 -1.85 8.51
N ARG A 36 -2.51 -1.33 9.71
CA ARG A 36 -3.19 -2.11 10.76
C ARG A 36 -4.63 -2.46 10.44
N ARG A 37 -5.29 -1.68 9.58
CA ARG A 37 -6.69 -1.90 9.16
C ARG A 37 -6.79 -2.64 7.83
N ALA A 38 -5.76 -2.52 7.02
CA ALA A 38 -5.66 -3.23 5.76
C ALA A 38 -5.61 -4.72 6.03
N ASP A 39 -6.24 -5.51 5.16
CA ASP A 39 -6.07 -6.97 5.12
C ASP A 39 -5.14 -7.33 3.96
N HIS A 40 -5.28 -6.67 2.81
CA HIS A 40 -4.43 -6.87 1.64
C HIS A 40 -3.90 -5.54 1.07
N PHE A 41 -2.73 -5.59 0.44
CA PHE A 41 -2.11 -4.45 -0.25
C PHE A 41 -2.00 -4.77 -1.72
N ILE A 42 -2.43 -3.83 -2.56
CA ILE A 42 -2.23 -3.93 -4.00
C ILE A 42 -1.15 -2.92 -4.38
N VAL A 43 -0.10 -3.42 -5.03
CA VAL A 43 1.12 -2.66 -5.31
C VAL A 43 1.51 -2.85 -6.77
N PHE A 44 1.90 -1.77 -7.45
CA PHE A 44 2.27 -1.79 -8.89
C PHE A 44 3.73 -2.07 -9.14
N ASP A 45 4.54 -1.88 -8.10
CA ASP A 45 5.97 -1.89 -8.21
C ASP A 45 6.61 -2.83 -7.19
N ARG A 46 7.67 -3.51 -7.62
CA ARG A 46 8.39 -4.46 -6.77
C ARG A 46 9.13 -3.73 -5.65
N PHE A 47 9.64 -2.52 -5.90
CA PHE A 47 10.35 -1.76 -4.88
C PHE A 47 9.40 -1.35 -3.74
N THR A 48 8.21 -0.89 -4.08
CA THR A 48 7.14 -0.57 -3.11
C THR A 48 6.72 -1.79 -2.27
N ALA A 49 6.70 -2.99 -2.86
CA ALA A 49 6.45 -4.23 -2.12
C ALA A 49 7.59 -4.60 -1.16
N GLU A 50 8.84 -4.41 -1.59
CA GLU A 50 10.01 -4.63 -0.75
C GLU A 50 10.07 -3.63 0.42
N ASP A 51 9.70 -2.36 0.20
CA ASP A 51 9.60 -1.35 1.24
C ASP A 51 8.52 -1.68 2.29
N LEU A 52 7.36 -2.20 1.87
CA LEU A 52 6.32 -2.67 2.79
C LEU A 52 6.81 -3.83 3.66
N MET A 53 7.54 -4.77 3.07
CA MET A 53 8.14 -5.87 3.81
C MET A 53 9.23 -5.39 4.77
N LYS A 54 10.10 -4.48 4.33
CA LYS A 54 11.27 -4.01 5.09
C LYS A 54 10.89 -3.09 6.25
N TYR A 55 10.05 -2.08 6.00
CA TYR A 55 9.77 -1.03 6.98
C TYR A 55 8.53 -1.30 7.83
N TYR A 56 7.56 -2.05 7.29
CA TYR A 56 6.30 -2.35 7.97
C TYR A 56 6.11 -3.82 8.31
N TYR A 57 7.08 -4.68 7.97
CA TYR A 57 7.09 -6.11 8.31
C TYR A 57 5.82 -6.84 7.83
N ILE A 58 5.26 -6.41 6.70
CA ILE A 58 4.07 -7.03 6.14
C ILE A 58 4.49 -8.32 5.42
N PRO A 59 3.84 -9.46 5.71
CA PRO A 59 4.17 -10.72 5.04
C PRO A 59 3.78 -10.68 3.56
N LYS A 60 4.57 -11.33 2.72
CA LYS A 60 4.37 -11.38 1.26
C LYS A 60 2.99 -11.94 0.85
N SER A 61 2.39 -12.80 1.68
CA SER A 61 1.03 -13.35 1.46
C SER A 61 -0.06 -12.27 1.45
N ARG A 62 0.18 -11.11 2.06
CA ARG A 62 -0.77 -9.99 2.10
C ARG A 62 -0.55 -8.97 0.98
N ILE A 63 0.50 -9.13 0.17
CA ILE A 63 0.88 -8.17 -0.87
C ILE A 63 0.61 -8.80 -2.24
N VAL A 64 -0.24 -8.15 -3.02
CA VAL A 64 -0.55 -8.51 -4.40
C VAL A 64 0.15 -7.52 -5.31
N THR A 65 1.12 -8.00 -6.08
CA THR A 65 1.83 -7.17 -7.06
C THR A 65 1.15 -7.26 -8.42
N LEU A 66 0.68 -6.15 -8.96
CA LEU A 66 0.08 -6.06 -10.29
C LEU A 66 1.05 -5.40 -11.26
N ARG A 67 1.29 -6.04 -12.41
CA ARG A 67 2.10 -5.46 -13.49
C ARG A 67 1.29 -4.60 -14.45
N ASP A 68 -0.02 -4.84 -14.57
CA ASP A 68 -0.89 -4.17 -15.53
C ASP A 68 -2.14 -3.56 -14.86
N ALA A 69 -2.51 -2.36 -15.29
CA ALA A 69 -3.69 -1.65 -14.79
C ALA A 69 -5.01 -2.37 -15.15
N ALA A 70 -5.06 -3.14 -16.24
CA ALA A 70 -6.24 -3.93 -16.60
C ALA A 70 -6.50 -5.10 -15.63
N ALA A 71 -5.43 -5.64 -15.02
CA ALA A 71 -5.55 -6.67 -13.99
C ALA A 71 -6.04 -6.10 -12.64
N LEU A 72 -5.87 -4.79 -12.43
CA LEU A 72 -6.41 -4.11 -11.25
C LEU A 72 -7.93 -4.20 -11.24
N ASP A 73 -8.61 -3.84 -12.32
CA ASP A 73 -10.08 -3.82 -12.33
C ASP A 73 -10.68 -5.23 -12.14
N ALA A 74 -10.03 -6.27 -12.66
CA ALA A 74 -10.44 -7.66 -12.44
C ALA A 74 -10.27 -8.10 -10.98
N VAL A 75 -9.10 -7.81 -10.37
CA VAL A 75 -8.82 -8.12 -8.96
C VAL A 75 -9.70 -7.28 -8.03
N LEU A 76 -9.94 -6.01 -8.39
CA LEU A 76 -10.86 -5.14 -7.67
C LEU A 76 -12.31 -5.64 -7.79
N GLN A 77 -12.73 -6.19 -8.94
CA GLN A 77 -14.05 -6.81 -9.08
C GLN A 77 -14.19 -8.08 -8.23
N GLU A 78 -13.19 -8.97 -8.24
CA GLU A 78 -13.19 -10.17 -7.39
C GLU A 78 -13.20 -9.83 -5.89
N LEU A 79 -12.47 -8.78 -5.48
CA LEU A 79 -12.39 -8.35 -4.09
C LEU A 79 -13.59 -7.48 -3.65
N SER A 80 -14.15 -6.67 -4.54
CA SER A 80 -15.32 -5.80 -4.26
C SER A 80 -16.64 -6.56 -4.24
N ALA A 81 -16.74 -7.70 -4.93
CA ALA A 81 -17.86 -8.62 -4.79
C ALA A 81 -18.02 -9.14 -3.34
N GLY A 82 -17.02 -8.94 -2.47
CA GLY A 82 -17.12 -9.20 -1.03
C GLY A 82 -16.93 -8.02 -0.08
N MET A 83 -16.22 -6.91 -0.43
CA MET A 83 -15.69 -5.99 0.61
C MET A 83 -15.53 -4.51 0.17
N GLN A 84 -15.70 -3.60 1.14
CA GLN A 84 -15.74 -2.14 0.98
C GLN A 84 -14.32 -1.51 0.93
N MET A 85 -14.09 -0.60 -0.02
CA MET A 85 -12.76 -0.05 -0.35
C MET A 85 -12.58 1.43 0.07
N ASP A 86 -11.41 1.77 0.61
CA ASP A 86 -10.95 3.15 0.78
C ASP A 86 -9.78 3.41 -0.20
N LYS A 87 -10.01 4.25 -1.22
CA LYS A 87 -8.95 4.71 -2.13
C LYS A 87 -8.14 5.83 -1.45
N VAL A 88 -6.82 5.72 -1.44
CA VAL A 88 -5.91 6.79 -1.00
C VAL A 88 -4.88 7.03 -2.10
N CYS A 89 -5.03 8.16 -2.79
CA CYS A 89 -4.05 8.69 -3.74
C CYS A 89 -2.94 9.44 -3.01
#